data_AF-A0A0M0BPU4-F1
#
_entry.id   AF-A0A0M0BPU4-F1
#
_cell.length_a   1.000
_cell.length_b   1.000
_cell.length_c   1.000
_cell.angle_alpha   90.00
_cell.angle_beta   90.00
_cell.angle_gamma   90.00
#
_symmetry.space_group_name_H-M   'P 1'
#
loop_
_entity.id
_entity.type
_entity.pdbx_description
1 polymer ?
#
loop_
_entity_poly.entity_id
_entity_poly.type
_entity_poly.pdbx_seq_one_letter_code
_entity_poly.pdbx_strand_id
1 'polypeptide(L)'
;MRKIVAYFLGVFLVFALGYQLMDPSFLLIADWLGPLFGSPLLVALMSIFLLLGDPLRFTVLLAIWGGVALLGGVIIRRRVSAVATMAAVYLFFLSVLAASVFDIIQTVSELGLIGGQQSPFSLLPPIPPGLTIARILEAPIVGRILEPLLGMIGTGTGVEAQRLIMDLATPLLIDFAEKLGVVCLAALAGTEVGRRIEPRFAPWSEGLRIKLGGRPGPFSAPAAARRAVLPGILSLILL
;
A
#
# COMPACT_ATOMS: atom_id res chain seq x y z
N MET A 1 14.30 -4.35 -15.81
CA MET A 1 13.72 -3.01 -15.56
C MET A 1 12.23 -3.00 -15.22
N ARG A 2 11.38 -3.84 -15.84
CA ARG A 2 9.91 -3.84 -15.59
C ARG A 2 9.49 -3.90 -14.11
N LYS A 3 10.21 -4.68 -13.28
CA LYS A 3 9.95 -4.80 -11.83
C LYS A 3 10.17 -3.48 -11.09
N ILE A 4 11.26 -2.79 -11.38
CA ILE A 4 11.64 -1.52 -10.73
C ILE A 4 10.61 -0.45 -11.09
N VAL A 5 10.23 -0.35 -12.37
CA VAL A 5 9.20 0.59 -12.83
C VAL A 5 7.86 0.30 -12.15
N ALA A 6 7.43 -0.97 -12.10
CA ALA A 6 6.19 -1.35 -11.43
C ALA A 6 6.21 -1.07 -9.93
N TYR A 7 7.36 -1.25 -9.26
CA TYR A 7 7.53 -0.93 -7.85
C TYR A 7 7.35 0.57 -7.59
N PHE A 8 8.12 1.44 -8.27
CA PHE A 8 8.03 2.89 -8.06
C PHE A 8 6.67 3.45 -8.48
N LEU A 9 6.12 2.97 -9.60
CA LEU A 9 4.78 3.35 -10.02
C LEU A 9 3.73 2.92 -9.00
N GLY A 10 3.86 1.72 -8.44
CA GLY A 10 2.95 1.22 -7.42
C GLY A 10 3.00 2.04 -6.13
N VAL A 11 4.20 2.31 -5.61
CA VAL A 11 4.38 3.18 -4.44
C VAL A 11 3.78 4.56 -4.70
N PHE A 12 4.10 5.17 -5.83
CA PHE A 12 3.57 6.49 -6.20
C PHE A 12 2.04 6.50 -6.29
N LEU A 13 1.43 5.51 -6.95
CA LEU A 13 -0.02 5.43 -7.11
C LEU A 13 -0.72 5.20 -5.77
N VAL A 14 -0.23 4.28 -4.94
CA VAL A 14 -0.82 4.03 -3.61
C VAL A 14 -0.73 5.28 -2.75
N PHE A 15 0.41 5.98 -2.78
CA PHE A 15 0.59 7.21 -2.01
C PHE A 15 -0.33 8.33 -2.51
N ALA A 16 -0.36 8.58 -3.83
CA ALA A 16 -1.18 9.64 -4.42
C ALA A 16 -2.69 9.38 -4.24
N LEU A 17 -3.14 8.15 -4.51
CA LEU A 17 -4.55 7.78 -4.34
C LEU A 17 -4.93 7.68 -2.86
N GLY A 18 -4.02 7.20 -2.01
CA GLY A 18 -4.23 7.13 -0.57
C GLY A 18 -4.41 8.51 0.05
N TYR A 19 -3.65 9.51 -0.40
CA TYR A 19 -3.83 10.90 0.01
C TYR A 19 -5.16 11.47 -0.49
N GLN A 20 -5.47 11.30 -1.78
CA GLN A 20 -6.67 11.88 -2.39
C GLN A 20 -7.98 11.27 -1.86
N LEU A 21 -7.96 9.98 -1.52
CA LEU A 21 -9.13 9.22 -1.09
C LEU A 21 -9.15 8.97 0.43
N MET A 22 -8.32 9.71 1.18
CA MET A 22 -8.30 9.63 2.62
C MET A 22 -9.63 10.10 3.21
N ASP A 23 -10.10 9.46 4.28
CA ASP A 23 -11.33 9.87 4.95
C ASP A 23 -11.21 11.32 5.46
N PRO A 24 -12.23 12.17 5.27
CA PRO A 24 -12.21 13.56 5.74
C PRO A 24 -11.90 13.72 7.24
N SER A 25 -12.24 12.71 8.06
CA SER A 25 -11.96 12.73 9.50
C SER A 25 -10.45 12.74 9.79
N PHE A 26 -9.65 12.01 9.00
CA PHE A 26 -8.19 12.03 9.13
C PHE A 26 -7.59 13.37 8.69
N LEU A 27 -8.17 14.01 7.67
CA LEU A 27 -7.74 15.35 7.26
C LEU A 27 -8.00 16.37 8.37
N LEU A 28 -9.16 16.33 9.01
CA LEU A 28 -9.46 17.23 10.14
C LEU A 28 -8.51 17.01 11.33
N ILE A 29 -8.14 15.76 11.62
CA ILE A 29 -7.14 15.46 12.66
C ILE A 29 -5.77 16.00 12.24
N ALA A 30 -5.39 15.82 10.96
CA ALA A 30 -4.13 16.31 10.43
C ALA A 30 -4.06 17.84 10.45
N ASP A 31 -5.15 18.55 10.13
CA ASP A 31 -5.20 20.01 10.15
C ASP A 31 -5.18 20.55 11.58
N TRP A 32 -5.82 19.84 12.52
CA TRP A 32 -5.83 20.21 13.93
C TRP A 32 -4.46 20.06 14.58
N LEU A 33 -3.83 18.90 14.40
CA LEU A 33 -2.55 18.57 15.04
C LEU A 33 -1.33 18.90 14.16
N GLY A 34 -1.56 19.30 12.91
CA GLY A 34 -0.54 19.64 11.92
C GLY A 34 0.40 20.75 12.34
N PRO A 35 -0.04 21.84 12.99
CA PRO A 35 0.87 22.88 13.50
C PRO A 35 1.90 22.36 14.52
N LEU A 36 1.60 21.26 15.21
CA LEU A 36 2.49 20.68 16.24
C LEU A 36 3.44 19.65 15.64
N PHE A 37 2.92 18.75 14.81
CA PHE A 37 3.68 17.59 14.32
C PHE A 37 4.12 17.70 12.87
N GLY A 38 3.64 18.70 12.13
CA GLY A 38 4.00 18.92 10.73
C GLY A 38 3.53 17.81 9.77
N SER A 39 4.27 17.66 8.67
CA SER A 39 3.97 16.67 7.62
C SER A 39 4.08 15.20 8.05
N PRO A 40 4.96 14.78 9.00
CA PRO A 40 5.01 13.40 9.48
C PRO A 40 3.67 12.86 9.98
N LEU A 41 2.85 13.70 10.64
CA LEU A 41 1.53 13.30 11.11
C LEU A 41 0.62 12.89 9.94
N LEU A 42 0.57 13.70 8.89
CA LEU A 42 -0.27 13.42 7.73
C LEU A 42 0.16 12.11 7.06
N VAL A 43 1.47 11.89 6.90
CA VAL A 43 2.02 10.66 6.33
C VAL A 43 1.71 9.45 7.23
N ALA A 44 1.78 9.60 8.55
CA ALA A 44 1.42 8.57 9.50
C ALA A 44 -0.07 8.22 9.41
N LEU A 45 -0.97 9.20 9.43
CA LEU A 45 -2.42 9.00 9.32
C LEU A 45 -2.80 8.35 7.98
N MET A 46 -2.22 8.80 6.87
CA MET A 46 -2.43 8.20 5.56
C MET A 46 -1.93 6.75 5.53
N SER A 47 -0.75 6.47 6.08
CA SER A 47 -0.19 5.11 6.12
C SER A 47 -1.02 4.20 7.03
N ILE A 48 -1.49 4.71 8.17
CA ILE A 48 -2.44 4.01 9.06
C ILE A 48 -3.74 3.70 8.31
N PHE A 49 -4.31 4.68 7.60
CA PHE A 49 -5.51 4.47 6.81
C PHE A 49 -5.32 3.35 5.78
N LEU A 50 -4.23 3.41 5.00
CA LEU A 50 -3.92 2.42 3.97
C LEU A 50 -3.64 1.01 4.50
N LEU A 51 -2.97 0.90 5.67
CA LEU A 51 -2.56 -0.38 6.25
C LEU A 51 -3.63 -1.01 7.13
N LEU A 52 -4.32 -0.19 7.94
CA LEU A 52 -5.24 -0.64 8.98
C LEU A 52 -6.72 -0.49 8.60
N GLY A 53 -7.05 0.25 7.54
CA GLY A 53 -8.43 0.36 7.08
C GLY A 53 -8.98 -0.99 6.63
N ASP A 54 -10.20 -1.36 7.05
CA ASP A 54 -10.81 -2.63 6.66
C ASP A 54 -11.09 -2.65 5.14
N PRO A 55 -10.45 -3.53 4.35
CA PRO A 55 -10.61 -3.55 2.90
C PRO A 55 -12.00 -4.04 2.45
N LEU A 56 -12.70 -4.81 3.28
CA LEU A 56 -14.03 -5.34 2.97
C LEU A 56 -15.12 -4.30 3.22
N ARG A 57 -14.95 -3.47 4.25
CA ARG A 57 -15.85 -2.34 4.53
C ARG A 57 -15.56 -1.15 3.61
N PHE A 58 -14.29 -0.88 3.33
CA PHE A 58 -13.88 0.23 2.47
C PHE A 58 -13.49 -0.27 1.08
N THR A 59 -14.49 -0.34 0.20
CA THR A 59 -14.30 -0.71 -1.21
C THR A 59 -13.25 0.15 -1.92
N VAL A 60 -13.03 1.38 -1.44
CA VAL A 60 -11.96 2.27 -1.88
C VAL A 60 -10.57 1.69 -1.61
N LEU A 61 -10.31 1.15 -0.42
CA LEU A 61 -9.03 0.50 -0.08
C LEU A 61 -8.81 -0.74 -0.93
N LEU A 62 -9.87 -1.53 -1.14
CA LEU A 62 -9.84 -2.69 -2.03
C LEU A 62 -9.49 -2.28 -3.47
N ALA A 63 -10.08 -1.17 -3.96
CA ALA A 63 -9.82 -0.64 -5.28
C ALA A 63 -8.39 -0.11 -5.44
N ILE A 64 -7.85 0.57 -4.42
CA ILE A 64 -6.46 1.06 -4.45
C ILE A 64 -5.48 -0.12 -4.46
N TRP A 65 -5.54 -0.99 -3.45
CA TRP A 65 -4.60 -2.11 -3.33
C TRP A 65 -4.77 -3.12 -4.46
N GLY A 66 -6.00 -3.50 -4.77
CA GLY A 66 -6.32 -4.40 -5.87
C GLY A 66 -5.97 -3.80 -7.23
N GLY A 67 -6.33 -2.54 -7.48
CA GLY A 67 -6.06 -1.87 -8.75
C GLY A 67 -4.57 -1.69 -9.01
N VAL A 68 -3.80 -1.22 -8.01
CA VAL A 68 -2.35 -1.06 -8.14
C VAL A 68 -1.66 -2.42 -8.30
N ALA A 69 -2.06 -3.43 -7.53
CA ALA A 69 -1.49 -4.77 -7.63
C ALA A 69 -1.78 -5.42 -9.00
N LEU A 70 -3.00 -5.24 -9.51
CA LEU A 70 -3.41 -5.70 -10.84
C LEU A 70 -2.56 -5.01 -11.91
N LEU A 71 -2.42 -3.68 -11.85
CA LEU A 71 -1.59 -2.92 -12.79
C LEU A 71 -0.13 -3.38 -12.76
N GLY A 72 0.44 -3.54 -11.56
CA GLY A 72 1.80 -4.07 -11.40
C GLY A 72 1.96 -5.47 -11.96
N GLY A 73 0.96 -6.34 -11.79
CA GLY A 73 0.89 -7.66 -12.41
C GLY A 73 0.92 -7.61 -13.94
N VAL A 74 0.11 -6.71 -14.54
CA VAL A 74 0.05 -6.50 -16.01
C VAL A 74 1.41 -6.07 -16.56
N ILE A 75 2.15 -5.23 -15.82
CA ILE A 75 3.48 -4.74 -16.22
C ILE A 75 4.54 -5.85 -16.11
N ILE A 76 4.54 -6.63 -15.02
CA ILE A 76 5.60 -7.61 -14.73
C ILE A 76 5.45 -8.91 -15.53
N ARG A 77 4.21 -9.39 -15.76
CA ARG A 77 3.87 -10.59 -16.57
C ARG A 77 4.47 -11.93 -16.09
N ARG A 78 5.06 -11.96 -14.89
CA ARG A 78 5.60 -13.18 -14.25
C ARG A 78 5.00 -13.34 -12.86
N ARG A 79 4.31 -14.46 -12.61
CA ARG A 79 3.50 -14.70 -11.39
C ARG A 79 4.26 -14.42 -10.11
N VAL A 80 5.35 -15.15 -9.86
CA VAL A 80 6.17 -15.02 -8.63
C VAL A 80 6.76 -13.61 -8.49
N SER A 81 7.29 -13.05 -9.57
CA SER A 81 7.87 -11.70 -9.52
C SER A 81 6.83 -10.61 -9.30
N ALA A 82 5.62 -10.75 -9.85
CA ALA A 82 4.54 -9.78 -9.68
C ALA A 82 4.07 -9.76 -8.22
N VAL A 83 3.78 -10.94 -7.67
CA VAL A 83 3.37 -11.09 -6.27
C VAL A 83 4.44 -10.54 -5.34
N ALA A 84 5.70 -10.95 -5.50
CA ALA A 84 6.79 -10.46 -4.66
C ALA A 84 6.98 -8.93 -4.75
N THR A 85 6.87 -8.35 -5.94
CA THR A 85 7.04 -6.88 -6.11
C THR A 85 5.88 -6.12 -5.48
N MET A 86 4.63 -6.56 -5.66
CA MET A 86 3.47 -5.87 -5.09
C MET A 86 3.36 -6.07 -3.58
N ALA A 87 3.75 -7.24 -3.06
CA ALA A 87 3.91 -7.46 -1.63
C ALA A 87 5.00 -6.54 -1.05
N ALA A 88 6.11 -6.34 -1.75
CA ALA A 88 7.14 -5.38 -1.33
C ALA A 88 6.63 -3.93 -1.32
N VAL A 89 5.80 -3.52 -2.30
CA VAL A 89 5.12 -2.21 -2.27
C VAL A 89 4.25 -2.10 -1.02
N TYR A 90 3.46 -3.12 -0.69
CA TYR A 90 2.64 -3.13 0.52
C TYR A 90 3.47 -3.02 1.81
N LEU A 91 4.53 -3.83 1.93
CA LEU A 91 5.43 -3.81 3.09
C LEU A 91 6.21 -2.50 3.22
N PHE A 92 6.51 -1.82 2.11
CA PHE A 92 7.17 -0.51 2.14
C PHE A 92 6.37 0.52 2.95
N PHE A 93 5.03 0.48 2.90
CA PHE A 93 4.21 1.38 3.70
C PHE A 93 4.31 1.12 5.21
N LEU A 94 4.66 -0.09 5.66
CA LEU A 94 4.99 -0.32 7.07
C LEU A 94 6.25 0.44 7.47
N SER A 95 7.27 0.46 6.60
CA SER A 95 8.50 1.22 6.84
C SER A 95 8.23 2.73 6.83
N VAL A 96 7.37 3.21 5.92
CA VAL A 96 6.95 4.62 5.89
C VAL A 96 6.20 5.00 7.17
N LEU A 97 5.30 4.14 7.64
CA LEU A 97 4.59 4.36 8.91
C LEU A 97 5.56 4.41 10.08
N ALA A 98 6.48 3.43 10.17
CA ALA A 98 7.47 3.38 11.25
C ALA A 98 8.36 4.64 11.28
N ALA A 99 8.85 5.08 10.12
CA ALA A 99 9.62 6.31 9.99
C ALA A 99 8.81 7.54 10.42
N SER A 100 7.55 7.64 9.99
CA SER A 100 6.69 8.78 10.33
C SER A 100 6.36 8.84 11.83
N VAL A 101 6.10 7.68 12.46
CA VAL A 101 5.88 7.59 13.91
C VAL A 101 7.14 7.95 14.68
N PHE A 102 8.31 7.51 14.22
CA PHE A 102 9.58 7.88 14.82
C PHE A 102 9.82 9.39 14.79
N ASP A 103 9.57 10.04 13.65
CA ASP A 103 9.67 11.50 13.53
C ASP A 103 8.71 12.22 14.50
N ILE A 104 7.46 11.75 14.63
CA ILE A 104 6.50 12.31 15.60
C ILE A 104 7.03 12.20 17.03
N ILE A 105 7.59 11.05 17.42
CA ILE A 105 8.17 10.85 18.75
C ILE A 105 9.35 11.79 19.00
N GLN A 106 10.19 12.02 17.99
CA GLN A 106 11.26 13.01 18.07
C GLN A 106 10.71 14.42 18.28
N THR A 107 9.72 14.83 17.49
CA THR A 107 9.07 16.14 17.63
C THR A 107 8.44 16.33 19.02
N VAL A 108 7.75 15.32 19.55
CA VAL A 108 7.21 15.36 20.94
C VAL A 108 8.33 15.55 21.96
N SER A 109 9.44 14.83 21.79
CA SER A 109 10.58 14.90 22.70
C SER A 109 11.21 16.29 22.68
N GLU A 110 11.37 16.89 21.50
CA GLU A 110 11.89 18.25 21.32
C GLU A 110 10.95 19.30 21.94
N LEU A 111 9.64 19.19 21.71
CA LEU A 111 8.65 20.08 22.31
C LEU A 111 8.65 19.98 23.84
N GLY A 112 8.82 18.77 24.39
CA GLY A 112 8.95 18.55 25.84
C GLY A 112 10.22 19.17 26.43
N LEU A 113 11.31 19.20 25.67
CA LEU A 113 12.58 19.83 26.07
C LEU A 113 12.51 21.36 26.01
N ILE A 114 11.77 21.93 25.04
CA ILE A 114 11.61 23.37 24.87
C ILE A 114 10.56 23.95 25.85
N GLY A 115 9.52 23.18 26.17
CA GLY A 115 8.36 23.62 26.95
C GLY A 115 8.49 23.60 28.47
N GLY A 116 9.58 23.07 29.04
CA GLY A 116 9.91 23.10 30.47
C GLY A 116 8.75 22.74 31.42
N GLN A 117 8.66 21.48 31.89
CA GLN A 117 7.61 20.94 32.79
C GLN A 117 6.13 21.16 32.38
N GLN A 118 5.81 22.00 31.40
CA GLN A 118 4.47 22.12 30.87
C GLN A 118 4.16 20.86 30.05
N SER A 119 3.03 20.22 30.37
CA SER A 119 2.61 19.02 29.66
C SER A 119 2.43 19.37 28.18
N PRO A 120 2.91 18.55 27.22
CA PRO A 120 2.78 18.82 25.79
C PRO A 120 1.31 18.98 25.35
N PHE A 121 0.38 18.48 26.16
CA PHE A 121 -1.06 18.64 26.01
C PHE A 121 -1.58 20.06 26.25
N SER A 122 -0.82 20.91 26.94
CA SER A 122 -1.18 22.32 27.17
C SER A 122 -0.97 23.22 25.94
N LEU A 123 -0.18 22.75 24.96
CA LEU A 123 0.07 23.42 23.69
C LEU A 123 -0.90 22.98 22.58
N LEU A 124 -1.90 22.14 22.90
CA LEU A 124 -2.88 21.69 21.93
C LEU A 124 -3.77 22.86 21.47
N PRO A 125 -3.90 23.10 20.15
CA PRO A 125 -4.84 24.08 19.65
C PRO A 125 -6.28 23.68 20.02
N PRO A 126 -7.21 24.64 20.14
CA PRO A 126 -8.60 24.33 20.43
C PRO A 126 -9.19 23.41 19.36
N ILE A 127 -10.06 22.49 19.79
CA ILE A 127 -10.69 21.49 18.92
C ILE A 127 -11.49 22.21 17.82
N PRO A 128 -11.29 21.89 16.53
CA PRO A 128 -11.97 22.57 15.45
C PRO A 128 -13.47 22.27 15.44
N PRO A 129 -14.30 23.25 15.01
CA PRO A 129 -15.74 23.05 14.88
C PRO A 129 -16.03 21.95 13.85
N GLY A 130 -16.73 20.89 14.27
CA GLY A 130 -17.06 19.72 13.44
C GLY A 130 -16.31 18.44 13.80
N LEU A 131 -15.25 18.52 14.63
CA LEU A 131 -14.56 17.37 15.19
C LEU A 131 -15.21 17.00 16.54
N THR A 132 -16.38 16.37 16.50
CA THR A 132 -17.02 15.80 17.70
C THR A 132 -16.43 14.44 18.01
N ILE A 133 -16.44 14.03 19.29
CA ILE A 133 -16.00 12.68 19.72
C ILE A 133 -16.75 11.60 18.92
N ALA A 134 -18.03 11.82 18.63
CA ALA A 134 -18.82 10.94 17.77
C ALA A 134 -18.21 10.78 16.37
N ARG A 135 -17.77 11.87 15.72
CA ARG A 135 -17.17 11.82 14.39
C ARG A 135 -15.78 11.19 14.38
N ILE A 136 -15.03 11.34 15.47
CA ILE A 136 -13.76 10.64 15.67
C ILE A 136 -14.02 9.14 15.84
N LEU A 137 -15.06 8.74 16.58
CA LEU A 137 -15.43 7.32 16.76
C LEU A 137 -16.01 6.70 15.48
N GLU A 138 -16.68 7.49 14.64
CA GLU A 138 -17.11 7.09 13.29
C GLU A 138 -15.93 6.84 12.34
N ALA A 139 -14.74 7.37 12.65
CA ALA A 139 -13.57 7.09 11.85
C ALA A 139 -13.21 5.59 11.94
N PRO A 140 -13.07 4.90 10.80
CA PRO A 140 -13.10 3.44 10.72
C PRO A 140 -12.04 2.66 11.48
N ILE A 141 -10.99 3.34 11.94
CA ILE A 141 -9.88 2.76 12.69
C ILE A 141 -9.96 3.17 14.15
N VAL A 142 -10.52 4.37 14.43
CA VAL A 142 -10.51 4.93 15.77
C VAL A 142 -11.54 4.22 16.63
N GLY A 143 -12.76 3.94 16.15
CA GLY A 143 -13.75 3.17 16.92
C GLY A 143 -13.21 1.81 17.40
N ARG A 144 -12.53 1.05 16.50
CA ARG A 144 -11.95 -0.27 16.82
C ARG A 144 -10.83 -0.22 17.86
N ILE A 145 -10.04 0.85 17.88
CA ILE A 145 -8.91 1.00 18.80
C ILE A 145 -9.35 1.67 20.11
N LEU A 146 -10.27 2.64 20.04
CA LEU A 146 -10.69 3.48 21.16
C LEU A 146 -11.73 2.80 22.04
N GLU A 147 -12.64 1.97 21.50
CA GLU A 147 -13.64 1.24 22.29
C GLU A 147 -13.00 0.31 23.34
N PRO A 148 -12.02 -0.56 22.99
CA PRO A 148 -11.32 -1.37 23.99
C PRO A 148 -10.53 -0.52 25.00
N LEU A 149 -9.98 0.61 24.55
CA LEU A 149 -9.16 1.51 25.38
C LEU A 149 -10.01 2.27 26.41
N LEU A 150 -11.20 2.74 26.01
CA LEU A 150 -12.16 3.42 26.89
C LEU A 150 -12.79 2.44 27.89
N GLY A 151 -13.08 1.21 27.46
CA GLY A 151 -13.54 0.14 28.37
C GLY A 151 -12.56 -0.10 29.52
N MET A 152 -11.26 -0.03 29.25
CA MET A 152 -10.20 -0.27 30.22
C MET A 152 -10.03 0.88 31.25
N ILE A 153 -10.22 2.14 30.83
CA ILE A 153 -10.24 3.30 31.75
C ILE A 153 -11.42 3.17 32.73
N GLY A 154 -12.52 2.56 32.29
CA GLY A 154 -13.69 2.29 33.13
C GLY A 154 -13.52 1.13 34.12
N THR A 155 -12.66 0.14 33.84
CA THR A 155 -12.56 -1.10 34.63
C THR A 155 -11.36 -1.18 35.57
N GLY A 156 -10.30 -0.39 35.38
CA GLY A 156 -9.25 -0.14 36.39
C GLY A 156 -8.42 -1.35 36.86
N THR A 157 -8.40 -2.49 36.15
CA THR A 157 -7.67 -3.69 36.58
C THR A 157 -6.48 -4.03 35.66
N GLY A 158 -5.28 -4.07 36.24
CA GLY A 158 -4.01 -4.32 35.53
C GLY A 158 -3.76 -5.75 35.06
N VAL A 159 -4.77 -6.63 35.04
CA VAL A 159 -4.67 -8.02 34.56
C VAL A 159 -5.04 -8.16 33.06
N GLU A 160 -5.54 -7.10 32.43
CA GLU A 160 -6.11 -7.16 31.07
C GLU A 160 -5.14 -6.84 29.92
N ALA A 161 -3.90 -6.41 30.18
CA ALA A 161 -2.98 -5.97 29.12
C ALA A 161 -2.70 -7.05 28.05
N GLN A 162 -2.56 -8.32 28.45
CA GLN A 162 -2.36 -9.42 27.49
C GLN A 162 -3.62 -9.73 26.67
N ARG A 163 -4.81 -9.67 27.28
CA ARG A 163 -6.07 -9.83 26.55
C ARG A 163 -6.27 -8.68 25.57
N LEU A 164 -5.95 -7.47 25.98
CA LEU A 164 -6.05 -6.27 25.15
C LEU A 164 -5.08 -6.31 23.97
N ILE A 165 -3.84 -6.77 24.18
CA ILE A 165 -2.89 -7.01 23.08
C ILE A 165 -3.50 -8.03 22.09
N MET A 166 -4.12 -9.11 22.56
CA MET A 166 -4.72 -10.10 21.66
C MET A 166 -5.97 -9.57 20.95
N ASP A 167 -6.81 -8.81 21.65
CA ASP A 167 -8.05 -8.20 21.14
C ASP A 167 -7.77 -7.10 20.11
N LEU A 168 -6.63 -6.40 20.22
CA LEU A 168 -6.18 -5.45 19.20
C LEU A 168 -5.35 -6.12 18.10
N ALA A 169 -4.43 -7.02 18.44
CA ALA A 169 -3.50 -7.60 17.47
C ALA A 169 -4.21 -8.54 16.49
N THR A 170 -5.19 -9.31 16.95
CA THR A 170 -5.91 -10.28 16.12
C THR A 170 -6.65 -9.62 14.95
N PRO A 171 -7.53 -8.61 15.16
CA PRO A 171 -8.19 -7.94 14.04
C PRO A 171 -7.19 -7.23 13.13
N LEU A 172 -6.12 -6.63 13.68
CA LEU A 172 -5.07 -6.00 12.88
C LEU A 172 -4.33 -7.01 11.98
N LEU A 173 -4.00 -8.19 12.51
CA LEU A 173 -3.33 -9.26 11.75
C LEU A 173 -4.24 -9.86 10.68
N ILE A 174 -5.54 -10.00 10.98
CA ILE A 174 -6.53 -10.43 10.00
C ILE A 174 -6.65 -9.40 8.88
N ASP A 175 -6.87 -8.12 9.22
CA ASP A 175 -6.98 -7.02 8.26
C ASP A 175 -5.71 -6.89 7.40
N PHE A 176 -4.54 -7.17 7.99
CA PHE A 176 -3.26 -7.20 7.29
C PHE A 176 -3.16 -8.38 6.31
N ALA A 177 -3.51 -9.58 6.76
CA ALA A 177 -3.47 -10.80 5.96
C ALA A 177 -4.46 -10.74 4.79
N GLU A 178 -5.66 -10.18 5.03
CA GLU A 178 -6.67 -9.97 4.00
C GLU A 178 -6.17 -9.04 2.90
N LYS A 179 -5.61 -7.87 3.25
CA LYS A 179 -5.02 -6.95 2.27
C LYS A 179 -3.89 -7.60 1.49
N LEU A 180 -3.01 -8.33 2.17
CA LEU A 180 -1.92 -9.04 1.50
C LEU A 180 -2.48 -10.09 0.53
N GLY A 181 -3.54 -10.80 0.92
CA GLY A 181 -4.28 -11.73 0.07
C GLY A 181 -4.85 -11.05 -1.18
N VAL A 182 -5.53 -9.91 -1.02
CA VAL A 182 -6.04 -9.08 -2.13
C VAL A 182 -4.92 -8.69 -3.09
N VAL A 183 -3.81 -8.16 -2.55
CA VAL A 183 -2.64 -7.75 -3.35
C VAL A 183 -2.07 -8.94 -4.13
N CYS A 184 -1.93 -10.10 -3.50
CA CYS A 184 -1.43 -11.31 -4.17
C CYS A 184 -2.36 -11.78 -5.29
N LEU A 185 -3.66 -11.90 -5.01
CA LEU A 185 -4.65 -12.37 -5.98
C LEU A 185 -4.78 -11.40 -7.16
N ALA A 186 -4.85 -10.09 -6.89
CA ALA A 186 -4.91 -9.07 -7.92
C ALA A 186 -3.64 -9.05 -8.79
N ALA A 187 -2.45 -9.19 -8.19
CA ALA A 187 -1.20 -9.28 -8.95
C ALA A 187 -1.13 -10.53 -9.85
N LEU A 188 -1.67 -11.66 -9.41
CA LEU A 188 -1.79 -12.88 -10.21
C LEU A 188 -2.78 -12.69 -11.37
N ALA A 189 -3.95 -12.13 -11.10
CA ALA A 189 -4.94 -11.81 -12.12
C ALA A 189 -4.37 -10.84 -13.16
N GLY A 190 -3.71 -9.77 -12.71
CA GLY A 190 -3.02 -8.81 -13.57
C GLY A 190 -1.93 -9.47 -14.41
N THR A 191 -1.20 -10.43 -13.86
CA THR A 191 -0.20 -11.19 -14.62
C THR A 191 -0.82 -11.97 -15.78
N GLU A 192 -1.94 -12.66 -15.55
CA GLU A 192 -2.63 -13.41 -16.60
C GLU A 192 -3.22 -12.50 -17.67
N VAL A 193 -3.80 -11.37 -17.26
CA VAL A 193 -4.27 -10.32 -18.18
C VAL A 193 -3.10 -9.78 -19.01
N GLY A 194 -1.98 -9.45 -18.38
CA GLY A 194 -0.79 -8.93 -19.05
C GLY A 194 -0.18 -9.89 -20.07
N ARG A 195 -0.21 -11.21 -19.79
CA ARG A 195 0.24 -12.25 -20.73
C ARG A 195 -0.67 -12.37 -21.95
N ARG A 196 -2.00 -12.26 -21.77
CA ARG A 196 -2.96 -12.29 -22.88
C ARG A 196 -2.86 -11.05 -23.77
N ILE A 197 -2.49 -9.91 -23.18
CA ILE A 197 -2.38 -8.63 -23.87
C ILE A 197 -1.06 -8.50 -24.65
N GLU A 198 0.04 -9.09 -24.16
CA GLU A 198 1.37 -9.04 -24.78
C GLU A 198 1.41 -9.28 -26.30
N PRO A 199 0.82 -10.35 -26.86
CA PRO A 199 0.88 -10.60 -28.29
C PRO A 199 0.19 -9.51 -29.14
N ARG A 200 -0.78 -8.78 -28.59
CA ARG A 200 -1.45 -7.68 -29.30
C ARG A 200 -0.61 -6.41 -29.38
N PHE A 201 0.20 -6.15 -28.35
CA PHE A 201 1.02 -4.92 -28.26
C PHE A 201 2.47 -5.11 -28.70
N ALA A 202 2.94 -6.36 -28.84
CA ALA A 202 4.25 -6.69 -29.36
C ALA A 202 4.61 -5.92 -30.66
N PRO A 203 3.79 -5.94 -31.74
CA PRO A 203 4.15 -5.29 -33.00
C PRO A 203 4.31 -3.76 -32.86
N TRP A 204 3.45 -3.13 -32.05
CA TRP A 204 3.55 -1.68 -31.81
C TRP A 204 4.79 -1.31 -31.00
N SER A 205 5.09 -2.09 -29.94
CA SER A 205 6.27 -1.86 -29.10
C SER A 205 7.58 -2.08 -29.85
N GLU A 206 7.62 -3.05 -30.78
CA GLU A 206 8.77 -3.28 -31.65
C GLU A 206 8.95 -2.15 -32.66
N GLY A 207 7.88 -1.62 -33.24
CA GLY A 207 7.93 -0.44 -34.12
C GLY A 207 8.51 0.80 -33.43
N LEU A 208 8.12 1.06 -32.17
CA LEU A 208 8.69 2.14 -31.37
C LEU A 208 10.16 1.90 -31.01
N ARG A 209 10.52 0.66 -30.67
CA ARG A 209 11.90 0.30 -30.35
C ARG A 209 12.83 0.52 -31.54
N ILE A 210 12.40 0.15 -32.74
CA ILE A 210 13.17 0.35 -33.98
C ILE A 210 13.30 1.85 -34.28
N LYS A 211 12.23 2.65 -34.12
CA LYS A 211 12.27 4.11 -34.29
C LYS A 211 13.24 4.80 -33.32
N LEU A 212 13.41 4.27 -32.12
CA LEU A 212 14.33 4.77 -31.10
C LEU A 212 15.75 4.19 -31.24
N GLY A 213 16.07 3.52 -32.35
CA GLY A 213 17.40 2.94 -32.62
C GLY A 213 17.71 1.66 -31.84
N GLY A 214 16.71 1.05 -31.21
CA GLY A 214 16.85 -0.20 -30.47
C GLY A 214 16.85 -1.44 -31.38
N ARG A 215 17.67 -2.44 -31.03
CA ARG A 215 17.71 -3.72 -31.75
C ARG A 215 16.37 -4.48 -31.62
N PRO A 216 15.96 -5.25 -32.66
CA PRO A 216 14.76 -6.09 -32.60
C PRO A 216 14.82 -7.09 -31.44
N GLY A 217 13.67 -7.41 -30.85
CA GLY A 217 13.61 -8.41 -29.79
C GLY A 217 13.86 -9.83 -30.33
N PRO A 218 14.32 -10.79 -29.50
CA PRO A 218 14.53 -12.18 -29.93
C PRO A 218 13.25 -12.89 -30.42
N PHE A 219 12.07 -12.29 -30.22
CA PHE A 219 10.79 -12.80 -30.70
C PHE A 219 10.34 -12.21 -32.06
N SER A 220 11.08 -11.27 -32.62
CA SER A 220 10.75 -10.64 -33.91
C SER A 220 11.27 -11.41 -35.12
N ALA A 221 11.73 -12.65 -34.94
CA ALA A 221 12.08 -13.49 -36.08
C ALA A 221 10.82 -13.70 -36.93
N PRO A 222 10.84 -13.36 -38.24
CA PRO A 222 9.68 -13.54 -39.09
C PRO A 222 9.23 -15.00 -39.02
N ALA A 223 7.91 -15.24 -39.04
CA ALA A 223 7.32 -16.59 -38.96
C ALA A 223 7.92 -17.58 -39.98
N ALA A 224 8.52 -17.09 -41.06
CA ALA A 224 9.31 -17.85 -42.02
C ALA A 224 10.52 -18.59 -41.40
N ALA A 225 11.20 -18.02 -40.40
CA ALA A 225 12.34 -18.67 -39.73
C ALA A 225 11.91 -19.80 -38.77
N ARG A 226 10.67 -19.78 -38.24
CA ARG A 226 10.16 -20.90 -37.41
C ARG A 226 9.84 -22.15 -38.23
N ARG A 227 9.52 -22.02 -39.52
CA ARG A 227 9.33 -23.18 -40.42
C ARG A 227 10.65 -23.85 -40.82
N ALA A 228 11.78 -23.15 -40.75
CA ALA A 228 13.09 -23.70 -41.11
C ALA A 228 13.74 -24.53 -39.99
N VAL A 229 13.31 -24.40 -38.74
CA VAL A 229 13.89 -25.13 -37.59
C VAL A 229 13.17 -26.46 -37.32
N LEU A 230 11.93 -26.63 -37.77
CA LEU A 230 11.19 -27.89 -37.61
C LEU A 230 11.72 -29.10 -38.41
N PRO A 231 12.29 -28.98 -39.63
CA PRO A 231 12.80 -30.17 -40.33
C PRO A 231 14.09 -30.73 -39.71
N GLY A 232 14.90 -29.93 -39.00
CA GLY A 232 16.16 -30.40 -38.42
C GLY A 232 16.02 -31.24 -37.15
N ILE A 233 14.93 -31.06 -36.39
CA ILE A 233 14.68 -31.85 -35.16
C ILE A 233 13.98 -33.17 -35.50
N LEU A 234 13.17 -33.22 -36.57
CA LEU A 234 12.55 -34.45 -37.05
C LEU A 234 13.56 -35.42 -37.69
N SER A 235 14.66 -34.94 -38.27
CA SER A 235 15.73 -35.79 -38.79
C SER A 235 16.62 -36.42 -37.72
N LEU A 236 16.60 -35.93 -36.47
CA LEU A 236 17.44 -36.44 -35.39
C LEU A 236 16.75 -37.50 -34.51
N ILE A 237 15.45 -37.77 -34.76
CA ILE A 237 14.65 -38.77 -34.02
C ILE A 237 14.43 -40.05 -34.86
N LEU A 238 14.88 -40.07 -36.12
CA LEU A 238 14.72 -41.19 -37.05
C LEU A 238 16.04 -41.86 -37.47
N LEU A 239 17.12 -41.65 -36.71
CA LEU A 239 18.42 -42.31 -36.85
C LEU A 239 18.82 -42.92 -35.50
#